data_AF-A0ABD2YJH3-F1
#
_entry.id   AF-A0ABD2YJH3-F1
#
_cell.length_a   1.000
_cell.length_b   1.000
_cell.length_c   1.000
_cell.angle_alpha   90.00
_cell.angle_beta   90.00
_cell.angle_gamma   90.00
#
_symmetry.space_group_name_H-M   'P 1'
#
loop_
_entity.id
_entity.type
_entity.pdbx_description
1 polymer ?
#
loop_
_entity_poly.entity_id
_entity_poly.type
_entity_poly.pdbx_seq_one_letter_code
_entity_poly.pdbx_strand_id
1 'polypeptide(L)'
;MQNCPQLATVPSHFMSLKELHIYNSNHGLGIVTRVCSQLSTLTSLDISNVRELTEMQNGLFPNNPNLAALDIWDCLDLMQFLDSNSGGVRHLEAQSNQLHTSYCNTNKDDHLVGLVSIETLSVCLCSVLKSIPSVGDTDTLVPFEF
;
A
#
# COMPACT_ATOMS: atom_id res chain seq x y z
N MET A 1 -10.05 -11.73 6.97
CA MET A 1 -11.23 -12.31 6.28
C MET A 1 -10.72 -13.17 5.13
N GLN A 2 -11.25 -14.38 4.97
CA GLN A 2 -10.80 -15.34 3.95
C GLN A 2 -11.97 -15.77 3.07
N ASN A 3 -11.74 -15.88 1.76
CA ASN A 3 -12.69 -16.44 0.79
C ASN A 3 -14.04 -15.73 0.82
N CYS A 4 -14.01 -14.40 0.75
CA CYS A 4 -15.21 -13.56 0.71
C CYS A 4 -15.36 -12.87 -0.65
N PRO A 5 -15.62 -13.62 -1.75
CA PRO A 5 -15.60 -13.06 -3.10
C PRO A 5 -16.68 -12.00 -3.36
N GLN A 6 -17.78 -12.04 -2.60
CA GLN A 6 -18.89 -11.09 -2.71
C GLN A 6 -18.78 -9.90 -1.74
N LEU A 7 -17.72 -9.84 -0.92
CA LEU A 7 -17.56 -8.76 0.04
C LEU A 7 -17.09 -7.50 -0.68
N ALA A 8 -18.01 -6.55 -0.86
CA ALA A 8 -17.74 -5.32 -1.58
C ALA A 8 -17.09 -4.21 -0.72
N THR A 9 -17.15 -4.32 0.60
CA THR A 9 -16.64 -3.29 1.51
C THR A 9 -16.33 -3.85 2.90
N VAL A 10 -15.53 -3.12 3.68
CA VAL A 10 -15.28 -3.42 5.09
C VAL A 10 -16.22 -2.62 6.00
N PRO A 11 -16.68 -3.19 7.12
CA PRO A 11 -17.47 -2.43 8.10
C PRO A 11 -16.66 -1.26 8.68
N SER A 12 -17.31 -0.12 8.88
CA SER A 12 -16.65 1.13 9.31
C SER A 12 -16.60 1.37 10.80
N HIS A 13 -17.22 0.52 11.60
CA HIS A 13 -17.33 0.73 13.05
C HIS A 13 -16.12 0.20 13.85
N PHE A 14 -15.05 -0.24 13.18
CA PHE A 14 -13.88 -0.78 13.86
C PHE A 14 -12.84 0.31 14.15
N MET A 15 -13.20 1.26 15.02
CA MET A 15 -12.31 2.36 15.43
C MET A 15 -11.11 1.93 16.30
N SER A 16 -10.88 0.63 16.46
CA SER A 16 -9.76 0.07 17.21
C SER A 16 -9.07 -1.08 16.47
N LEU A 17 -9.40 -1.25 15.17
CA LEU A 17 -8.79 -2.31 14.37
C LEU A 17 -7.33 -1.96 14.10
N LYS A 18 -6.43 -2.83 14.55
CA LYS A 18 -4.99 -2.66 14.34
C LYS A 18 -4.48 -3.49 13.16
N GLU A 19 -5.05 -4.66 12.96
CA GLU A 19 -4.61 -5.60 11.95
C GLU A 19 -5.79 -5.95 11.05
N LEU A 20 -5.60 -5.83 9.74
CA LEU A 20 -6.61 -6.19 8.76
C LEU A 20 -6.02 -7.08 7.69
N HIS A 21 -6.63 -8.25 7.53
CA HIS A 21 -6.22 -9.25 6.56
C HIS A 21 -7.35 -9.46 5.57
N ILE A 22 -7.09 -9.33 4.28
CA ILE A 22 -8.07 -9.46 3.20
C ILE A 22 -7.56 -10.49 2.20
N TYR A 23 -8.25 -11.63 2.11
CA TYR A 23 -7.83 -12.72 1.25
C TYR A 23 -8.97 -13.19 0.34
N ASN A 24 -8.65 -13.42 -0.94
CA ASN A 24 -9.56 -14.02 -1.92
C ASN A 24 -10.90 -13.24 -2.03
N SER A 25 -10.83 -11.96 -2.37
CA SER A 25 -12.00 -11.08 -2.61
C SER A 25 -12.04 -10.62 -4.06
N ASN A 26 -13.23 -10.41 -4.62
CA ASN A 26 -13.37 -9.90 -5.97
C ASN A 26 -13.56 -8.38 -6.06
N HIS A 27 -13.81 -7.70 -4.95
CA HIS A 27 -14.17 -6.27 -4.95
C HIS A 27 -13.11 -5.41 -4.27
N GLY A 28 -11.86 -5.59 -4.68
CA GLY A 28 -10.69 -4.98 -4.06
C GLY A 28 -10.76 -3.46 -3.96
N LEU A 29 -11.18 -2.77 -5.03
CA LEU A 29 -11.27 -1.32 -5.05
C LEU A 29 -12.24 -0.78 -3.98
N GLY A 30 -13.41 -1.40 -3.83
CA GLY A 30 -14.41 -0.98 -2.84
C GLY A 30 -13.92 -1.20 -1.40
N ILE A 31 -13.25 -2.32 -1.16
CA ILE A 31 -12.63 -2.62 0.14
C ILE A 31 -11.51 -1.61 0.45
N VAL A 32 -10.53 -1.46 -0.44
CA VAL A 32 -9.37 -0.59 -0.22
C VAL A 32 -9.77 0.87 -0.08
N THR A 33 -10.75 1.34 -0.85
CA THR A 33 -11.31 2.70 -0.68
C THR A 33 -11.83 2.92 0.73
N ARG A 34 -12.51 1.93 1.30
CA ARG A 34 -13.04 2.03 2.66
C ARG A 34 -11.94 1.91 3.71
N VAL A 35 -10.96 1.03 3.52
CA VAL A 35 -9.78 0.92 4.41
C VAL A 35 -9.05 2.26 4.46
N CYS A 36 -8.71 2.81 3.29
CA CYS A 36 -7.92 4.02 3.17
C CYS A 36 -8.64 5.29 3.61
N SER A 37 -9.97 5.32 3.72
CA SER A 37 -10.73 6.49 4.20
C SER A 37 -11.27 6.32 5.63
N GLN A 38 -11.46 5.07 6.03
CA GLN A 38 -12.17 4.56 7.20
C GLN A 38 -11.37 4.34 8.46
N LEU A 39 -10.28 3.63 8.25
CA LEU A 39 -9.51 3.01 9.30
C LEU A 39 -8.29 3.89 9.51
N SER A 40 -8.12 4.33 10.75
CA SER A 40 -7.00 5.20 11.15
C SER A 40 -6.11 4.60 12.24
N THR A 41 -6.46 3.41 12.71
CA THR A 41 -5.77 2.71 13.79
C THR A 41 -4.93 1.53 13.30
N LEU A 42 -4.85 1.30 11.99
CA LEU A 42 -4.11 0.15 11.47
C LEU A 42 -2.61 0.29 11.72
N THR A 43 -2.03 -0.81 12.18
CA THR A 43 -0.60 -1.06 12.30
C THR A 43 -0.15 -2.14 11.32
N SER A 44 -1.06 -2.99 10.84
CA SER A 44 -0.78 -3.99 9.81
C SER A 44 -1.93 -4.15 8.82
N LEU A 45 -1.60 -4.25 7.54
CA LEU A 45 -2.52 -4.54 6.45
C LEU A 45 -1.94 -5.63 5.55
N ASP A 46 -2.65 -6.74 5.43
CA ASP A 46 -2.31 -7.85 4.53
C ASP A 46 -3.42 -8.03 3.49
N ILE A 47 -3.06 -8.01 2.21
CA ILE A 47 -3.96 -8.13 1.07
C ILE A 47 -3.43 -9.22 0.14
N SER A 48 -4.15 -10.34 0.01
CA SER A 48 -3.75 -11.42 -0.90
C SER A 48 -4.85 -11.88 -1.86
N ASN A 49 -4.49 -12.08 -3.12
CA ASN A 49 -5.37 -12.59 -4.18
C ASN A 49 -6.70 -11.82 -4.23
N VAL A 50 -6.59 -10.49 -4.27
CA VAL A 50 -7.74 -9.59 -4.35
C VAL A 50 -7.86 -9.07 -5.77
N ARG A 51 -9.00 -9.38 -6.41
CA ARG A 51 -9.33 -8.90 -7.77
C ARG A 51 -9.99 -7.54 -7.72
N GLU A 52 -10.03 -6.87 -8.87
CA GLU A 52 -10.51 -5.49 -9.02
C GLU A 52 -9.73 -4.48 -8.18
N LEU A 53 -8.64 -4.87 -7.51
CA LEU A 53 -7.74 -3.94 -6.84
C LEU A 53 -6.78 -3.37 -7.88
N THR A 54 -7.21 -2.33 -8.58
CA THR A 54 -6.40 -1.71 -9.64
C THR A 54 -5.40 -0.70 -9.12
N GLU A 55 -5.71 -0.07 -7.99
CA GLU A 55 -4.88 0.97 -7.37
C GLU A 55 -5.04 1.00 -5.85
N MET A 56 -3.93 1.32 -5.16
CA MET A 56 -3.97 1.64 -3.74
C MET A 56 -4.35 3.11 -3.56
N GLN A 57 -5.38 3.36 -2.77
CA GLN A 57 -5.93 4.70 -2.56
C GLN A 57 -5.01 5.55 -1.68
N ASN A 58 -4.91 6.83 -2.03
CA ASN A 58 -4.01 7.79 -1.43
C ASN A 58 -4.17 7.99 0.10
N GLY A 59 -5.36 7.66 0.64
CA GLY A 59 -5.66 7.82 2.06
C GLY A 59 -4.95 6.83 3.00
N LEU A 60 -4.32 5.76 2.49
CA LEU A 60 -3.80 4.66 3.33
C LEU A 60 -2.85 5.16 4.43
N PHE A 61 -1.75 5.79 4.01
CA PHE A 61 -0.69 6.26 4.90
C PHE A 61 -1.05 7.50 5.72
N PRO A 62 -1.64 8.57 5.15
CA PRO A 62 -2.01 9.74 5.94
C PRO A 62 -3.10 9.43 6.99
N ASN A 63 -4.01 8.47 6.70
CA ASN A 63 -5.02 8.10 7.68
C ASN A 63 -4.52 7.06 8.69
N ASN A 64 -3.54 6.23 8.34
CA ASN A 64 -2.93 5.25 9.25
C ASN A 64 -1.46 5.62 9.53
N PRO A 65 -1.21 6.69 10.32
CA PRO A 65 0.15 7.15 10.60
C PRO A 65 0.98 6.13 11.40
N ASN A 66 0.35 5.10 11.98
CA ASN A 66 1.00 4.02 12.73
C ASN A 66 1.10 2.72 11.93
N LEU A 67 0.78 2.72 10.63
CA LEU A 67 0.88 1.53 9.79
C LEU A 67 2.35 1.12 9.67
N ALA A 68 2.69 -0.04 10.22
CA ALA A 68 4.04 -0.56 10.29
C ALA A 68 4.30 -1.70 9.31
N ALA A 69 3.27 -2.47 8.97
CA ALA A 69 3.36 -3.57 8.01
C ALA A 69 2.32 -3.42 6.90
N LEU A 70 2.78 -3.49 5.65
CA LEU A 70 1.94 -3.61 4.47
C LEU A 70 2.43 -4.77 3.61
N ASP A 71 1.63 -5.81 3.51
CA ASP A 71 1.88 -6.96 2.67
C ASP A 71 0.81 -7.06 1.58
N ILE A 72 1.23 -7.10 0.31
CA ILE A 72 0.36 -7.27 -0.84
C ILE A 72 0.88 -8.43 -1.68
N TRP A 73 0.04 -9.43 -1.88
CA TRP A 73 0.41 -10.68 -2.56
C TRP A 73 -0.60 -11.06 -3.64
N ASP A 74 -0.11 -11.43 -4.83
CA ASP A 74 -0.93 -12.01 -5.92
C ASP A 74 -2.15 -11.16 -6.31
N CYS A 75 -2.02 -9.83 -6.24
CA CYS A 75 -3.04 -8.89 -6.69
C CYS A 75 -2.77 -8.53 -8.15
N LEU A 76 -3.22 -9.39 -9.06
CA LEU A 76 -2.89 -9.33 -10.48
C LEU A 76 -3.40 -8.10 -11.23
N ASP A 77 -4.41 -7.42 -10.68
CA ASP A 77 -4.99 -6.20 -11.26
C ASP A 77 -4.29 -4.92 -10.78
N LEU A 78 -3.44 -5.01 -9.75
CA LEU A 78 -2.84 -3.84 -9.09
C LEU A 78 -1.77 -3.21 -9.99
N MET A 79 -2.07 -2.02 -10.50
CA MET A 79 -1.22 -1.28 -11.42
C MET A 79 -0.36 -0.22 -10.75
N GLN A 80 -0.85 0.42 -9.68
CA GLN A 80 -0.18 1.58 -9.08
C GLN A 80 -0.63 1.86 -7.64
N PHE A 81 0.16 2.67 -6.95
CA PHE A 81 -0.23 3.37 -5.73
C PHE A 81 -0.48 4.84 -6.06
N LEU A 82 -1.61 5.40 -5.60
CA LEU A 82 -1.88 6.82 -5.72
C LEU A 82 -1.11 7.58 -4.63
N ASP A 83 -0.29 8.55 -5.03
CA ASP A 83 0.47 9.42 -4.12
C ASP A 83 -0.23 10.77 -3.91
N SER A 84 -0.20 11.31 -2.69
CA SER A 84 -0.76 12.62 -2.33
C SER A 84 0.25 13.71 -2.53
N ASN A 85 1.53 13.37 -2.46
CA ASN A 85 2.58 14.35 -2.35
C ASN A 85 3.37 14.34 -3.65
N SER A 86 3.57 15.52 -4.21
CA SER A 86 4.22 15.77 -5.50
C SER A 86 5.73 15.45 -5.50
N GLY A 87 6.17 14.38 -4.82
CA GLY A 87 7.56 14.13 -4.48
C GLY A 87 8.22 12.99 -5.25
N GLY A 88 7.56 11.85 -5.50
CA GLY A 88 8.25 10.80 -6.25
C GLY A 88 7.49 9.50 -6.34
N VAL A 89 7.31 9.01 -7.56
CA VAL A 89 6.87 7.64 -7.82
C VAL A 89 8.10 6.85 -8.25
N ARG A 90 8.39 5.72 -7.58
CA ARG A 90 9.40 4.78 -8.08
C ARG A 90 8.75 3.95 -9.15
N HIS A 91 9.04 4.30 -10.40
CA HIS A 91 8.73 3.43 -11.52
C HIS A 91 9.55 2.15 -11.39
N LEU A 92 8.86 1.02 -11.37
CA LEU A 92 9.52 -0.27 -11.47
C LEU A 92 9.92 -0.45 -12.93
N GLU A 93 11.21 -0.31 -13.25
CA GLU A 93 11.69 -0.58 -14.60
C GLU A 93 11.35 -2.03 -14.94
N ALA A 94 10.55 -2.21 -15.98
CA ALA A 94 10.09 -3.51 -16.46
C ALA A 94 11.26 -4.29 -17.07
N GLN A 95 12.09 -4.89 -16.23
CA GLN A 95 13.04 -5.90 -16.69
C GLN A 95 12.32 -7.24 -16.84
N SER A 96 11.94 -7.50 -18.10
CA SER A 96 11.74 -8.83 -18.69
C SER A 96 10.44 -9.58 -18.38
N ASN A 97 9.61 -9.69 -19.42
CA ASN A 97 8.71 -10.78 -19.90
C ASN A 97 8.42 -12.08 -19.09
N GLN A 98 8.65 -12.18 -17.79
CA GLN A 98 8.24 -13.33 -16.99
C GLN A 98 7.70 -12.87 -15.63
N LEU A 99 6.56 -13.47 -15.26
CA LEU A 99 5.77 -13.23 -14.05
C LEU A 99 6.61 -13.31 -12.76
N HIS A 100 7.28 -12.23 -12.32
CA HIS A 100 7.80 -12.09 -10.97
C HIS A 100 7.88 -10.60 -10.60
N THR A 101 6.77 -9.96 -10.23
CA THR A 101 6.92 -8.75 -9.42
C THR A 101 7.23 -9.20 -8.01
N SER A 102 8.50 -9.35 -7.69
CA SER A 102 8.96 -9.54 -6.31
C SER A 102 9.71 -8.29 -5.88
N TYR A 103 8.99 -7.21 -5.58
CA TYR A 103 9.47 -6.23 -4.60
C TYR A 103 9.13 -6.79 -3.22
N CYS A 104 9.81 -7.88 -2.84
CA CYS A 104 9.68 -8.46 -1.50
C CYS A 104 10.82 -7.89 -0.65
N ASN A 105 10.85 -6.56 -0.47
CA ASN A 105 11.87 -5.96 0.39
C ASN A 105 11.44 -6.10 1.86
N THR A 106 12.21 -6.85 2.64
CA THR A 106 11.92 -7.12 4.05
C THR A 106 12.83 -6.34 5.01
N ASN A 107 13.69 -5.43 4.55
CA ASN A 107 14.68 -4.81 5.43
C ASN A 107 14.85 -3.28 5.33
N LYS A 108 15.15 -2.75 6.53
CA LYS A 108 15.23 -1.39 7.09
C LYS A 108 16.01 -0.28 6.36
N ASP A 109 16.61 -0.51 5.19
CA ASP A 109 17.70 0.36 4.69
C ASP A 109 17.50 1.07 3.34
N ASP A 110 16.28 1.09 2.78
CA ASP A 110 15.97 2.04 1.71
C ASP A 110 15.01 3.10 2.26
N HIS A 111 15.51 4.33 2.39
CA HIS A 111 14.84 5.50 2.97
C HIS A 111 13.43 5.76 2.40
N LEU A 112 12.41 5.10 2.95
CA LEU A 112 10.99 5.43 2.82
C LEU A 112 10.63 6.63 3.73
N VAL A 113 11.41 7.71 3.67
CA VAL A 113 11.26 8.94 4.47
C VAL A 113 9.92 9.66 4.19
N GLY A 114 8.89 9.40 5.00
CA GLY A 114 7.54 9.93 4.80
C GLY A 114 6.46 8.88 5.08
N LEU A 115 6.83 7.60 5.00
CA LEU A 115 6.13 6.48 5.61
C LEU A 115 6.73 6.21 6.99
N VAL A 116 6.68 7.22 7.87
CA VAL A 116 7.47 7.29 9.12
C VAL A 116 7.33 6.05 10.01
N SER A 117 6.22 5.32 9.89
CA SER A 117 5.96 4.12 10.68
C SER A 117 6.14 2.79 9.93
N ILE A 118 6.26 2.78 8.60
CA ILE A 118 6.37 1.52 7.83
C ILE A 118 7.74 0.89 8.10
N GLU A 119 7.71 -0.28 8.73
CA GLU A 119 8.88 -1.12 8.99
C GLU A 119 9.00 -2.25 7.96
N THR A 120 7.88 -2.66 7.35
CA THR A 120 7.83 -3.75 6.38
C THR A 120 6.88 -3.41 5.23
N LEU A 121 7.38 -3.50 4.00
CA LEU A 121 6.62 -3.34 2.77
C LEU A 121 6.94 -4.47 1.81
N SER A 122 6.02 -5.43 1.68
CA SER A 122 6.15 -6.55 0.74
C SER A 122 5.11 -6.42 -0.36
N VAL A 123 5.55 -6.41 -1.63
CA VAL A 123 4.66 -6.47 -2.79
C VAL A 123 5.14 -7.55 -3.75
N CYS A 124 4.42 -8.67 -3.78
CA CYS A 124 4.85 -9.88 -4.45
C CYS A 124 3.74 -10.43 -5.36
N LEU A 125 4.09 -10.95 -6.54
CA LEU A 125 3.17 -11.53 -7.53
C LEU A 125 2.07 -10.58 -8.08
N CYS A 126 2.22 -9.26 -7.97
CA CYS A 126 1.35 -8.26 -8.62
C CYS A 126 1.84 -7.92 -10.04
N SER A 127 1.58 -8.76 -11.04
CA SER A 127 2.33 -8.78 -12.31
C SER A 127 2.24 -7.53 -13.19
N VAL A 128 1.24 -6.67 -12.98
CA VAL A 128 1.01 -5.45 -13.78
C VAL A 128 1.39 -4.17 -13.05
N LEU A 129 1.98 -4.28 -11.85
CA LEU A 129 2.37 -3.14 -11.01
C LEU A 129 3.49 -2.36 -11.69
N LYS A 130 3.23 -1.08 -11.99
CA LYS A 130 4.16 -0.17 -12.67
C LYS A 130 4.91 0.73 -11.71
N SER A 131 4.34 0.94 -10.52
CA SER A 131 4.88 1.89 -9.56
C SER A 131 4.58 1.51 -8.13
N ILE A 132 5.53 1.87 -7.27
CA ILE A 132 5.35 1.88 -5.81
C ILE A 132 5.56 3.30 -5.28
N PRO A 133 5.01 3.62 -4.09
CA PRO A 133 5.28 4.90 -3.45
C PRO A 133 6.80 5.05 -3.27
N SER A 134 7.31 6.24 -3.56
CA SER A 134 8.67 6.60 -3.20
C SER A 134 8.68 7.98 -2.59
N VAL A 135 9.82 8.36 -2.03
CA VAL A 135 9.99 9.66 -1.43
C VAL A 135 10.80 10.49 -2.40
N GLY A 136 10.28 11.67 -2.74
CA GLY A 136 11.11 12.73 -3.31
C GLY A 136 12.01 13.28 -2.24
N ASP A 137 13.28 13.50 -2.57
CA ASP A 137 14.25 14.18 -1.71
C ASP A 137 13.60 15.43 -1.10
N THR A 138 13.22 15.38 0.17
CA THR A 138 12.99 16.60 0.94
C THR A 138 14.36 17.12 1.35
N ASP A 139 15.11 17.59 0.35
CA ASP A 139 16.31 18.36 0.61
C ASP A 139 15.86 19.67 1.26
N THR A 140 16.43 19.88 2.44
CA THR A 140 16.37 21.03 3.33
C THR A 140 15.91 22.35 2.70
N LEU A 141 14.83 22.92 3.23
CA LEU A 141 14.75 24.38 3.44
C LEU A 141 14.51 24.63 4.92
N VAL A 142 15.55 24.41 5.73
CA VAL A 142 15.75 25.24 6.92
C VAL A 142 16.06 26.65 6.39
N PRO A 143 15.23 27.67 6.65
CA PRO A 143 15.62 29.04 6.35
C PRO A 143 16.82 29.37 7.24
N PHE A 144 17.92 29.81 6.65
CA PHE A 144 18.98 30.49 7.39
C PHE A 144 18.38 31.76 8.00
N GLU A 145 18.35 31.85 9.32
CA GLU A 145 18.19 33.14 9.99
C GLU A 145 19.47 33.97 9.77
N PHE A 146 19.29 35.21 9.30
CA PHE A 146 20.27 36.29 9.37
C PHE A 146 19.66 37.45 10.15
#